data_AF-A0A495ZNE8-F1
#
_entry.id   AF-A0A495ZNE8-F1
#
_cell.length_a   1.000
_cell.length_b   1.000
_cell.length_c   1.000
_cell.angle_alpha   90.00
_cell.angle_beta   90.00
_cell.angle_gamma   90.00
#
_symmetry.space_group_name_H-M   'P 1'
#
loop_
_entity.id
_entity.type
_entity.pdbx_description
1 polymer ?
#
loop_
_entity_poly.entity_id
_entity_poly.type
_entity_poly.pdbx_seq_one_letter_code
_entity_poly.pdbx_strand_id
1 'polypeptide(L)' 'MVVIYPTDKLSPGVLSEMNYAAHHNKPVYAVYTEARSIFFEKLCERIFDTFEELVDFLNKTYHTSEG' A
#
# COMPACT_ATOMS: atom_id res chain seq x y z
N MET A 1 0.84 -3.78 -5.82
CA MET A 1 1.00 -4.62 -4.61
C MET A 1 0.15 -3.99 -3.52
N VAL A 2 -0.55 -4.81 -2.73
CA VAL A 2 -1.32 -4.33 -1.57
C VAL A 2 -0.72 -4.94 -0.31
N VAL A 3 -0.47 -4.12 0.71
CA VAL A 3 -0.01 -4.56 2.03
C VAL A 3 -0.96 -4.04 3.11
N ILE A 4 -1.28 -4.90 4.07
CA ILE A 4 -2.17 -4.58 5.18
C ILE A 4 -1.42 -4.85 6.47
N TYR A 5 -1.22 -3.81 7.28
CA TYR A 5 -0.56 -3.91 8.58
C TYR A 5 -1.60 -3.71 9.69
N PRO A 6 -2.16 -4.80 10.25
CA PRO A 6 -3.07 -4.73 11.41
C PRO A 6 -2.33 -4.49 12.74
N THR A 7 -1.03 -4.17 12.67
CA THR A 7 -0.11 -3.99 13.80
C THR A 7 0.81 -2.81 13.48
N ASP A 8 1.32 -2.20 14.54
CA ASP A 8 2.37 -1.18 14.54
C ASP A 8 3.76 -1.68 14.10
N LYS A 9 3.92 -2.98 13.88
CA LYS A 9 5.21 -3.57 13.52
C LYS A 9 5.34 -3.81 12.03
N LEU A 10 6.25 -3.07 11.41
CA LEU A 10 6.67 -3.32 10.02
C LEU A 10 7.54 -4.59 9.94
N SER A 11 7.15 -5.51 9.07
CA SER A 11 7.90 -6.74 8.81
C SER A 11 9.04 -6.49 7.83
N PRO A 12 10.30 -6.86 8.16
CA PRO A 12 11.44 -6.73 7.24
C PRO A 12 11.23 -7.46 5.90
N GLY A 13 10.57 -8.63 5.93
CA GLY A 13 10.27 -9.39 4.72
C GLY A 13 9.29 -8.64 3.81
N VAL A 14 8.23 -8.06 4.38
CA VAL A 14 7.26 -7.28 3.62
C VAL A 14 7.90 -6.00 3.06
N LEU A 15 8.75 -5.33 3.84
CA LEU A 15 9.51 -4.17 3.35
C LEU A 15 10.43 -4.52 2.19
N SER A 16 11.05 -5.70 2.20
CA SER A 16 11.85 -6.20 1.08
C SER A 16 11.01 -6.37 -0.19
N GLU A 17 9.81 -6.94 -0.08
CA GLU A 17 8.88 -7.09 -1.21
C GLU A 17 8.37 -5.74 -1.74
N MET A 18 8.04 -4.81 -0.83
CA MET A 18 7.65 -3.44 -1.20
C MET A 18 8.77 -2.73 -1.96
N ASN A 19 10.01 -2.87 -1.50
CA ASN A 19 11.17 -2.31 -2.18
C ASN A 19 11.36 -2.90 -3.57
N TYR A 20 11.23 -4.22 -3.71
CA TYR A 20 11.28 -4.88 -5.01
C TYR A 20 10.18 -4.35 -5.95
N ALA A 21 8.94 -4.23 -5.48
CA ALA A 21 7.83 -3.69 -6.26
C ALA A 21 8.07 -2.25 -6.72
N ALA A 22 8.50 -1.37 -5.81
CA ALA A 22 8.80 0.03 -6.09
C ALA A 22 9.90 0.19 -7.16
N HIS A 23 10.95 -0.63 -7.10
CA HIS A 23 12.04 -0.63 -8.11
C HIS A 23 11.64 -1.18 -9.48
N HIS A 24 10.51 -1.89 -9.59
CA HIS A 24 10.03 -2.47 -10.84
C HIS A 24 8.76 -1.78 -11.37
N ASN A 25 8.56 -0.51 -11.01
CA ASN A 25 7.41 0.31 -11.43
C ASN A 25 6.05 -0.32 -11.11
N LYS A 26 5.97 -1.14 -10.05
CA LYS A 26 4.71 -1.69 -9.56
C LYS A 26 4.22 -0.80 -8.42
N PRO A 27 3.04 -0.16 -8.51
CA PRO A 27 2.55 0.68 -7.44
C PRO A 27 2.32 -0.15 -6.18
N VAL A 28 2.69 0.41 -5.03
CA VAL A 28 2.52 -0.19 -3.71
C VAL A 28 1.47 0.61 -2.95
N TYR A 29 0.42 -0.07 -2.51
CA TYR A 29 -0.66 0.48 -1.70
C TYR A 29 -0.62 -0.15 -0.32
N ALA A 30 -0.62 0.68 0.73
CA ALA A 30 -0.53 0.20 2.11
C ALA A 30 -1.73 0.66 2.94
N VAL A 31 -2.22 -0.22 3.82
CA VAL A 31 -3.10 0.17 4.95
C VAL A 31 -2.25 0.15 6.21
N TYR A 32 -2.03 1.31 6.82
CA TYR A 32 -1.20 1.49 8.01
C TYR A 32 -1.55 2.77 8.77
N THR A 33 -1.99 2.61 10.02
CA THR A 33 -2.55 3.68 10.88
C THR A 33 -1.54 4.39 11.73
N GLU A 34 -0.34 3.83 11.88
CA GLU A 34 0.67 4.38 12.77
C GLU A 34 1.54 5.44 12.09
N ALA A 35 2.43 6.06 12.87
CA ALA A 35 3.40 7.02 12.37
C ALA A 35 4.23 6.44 11.22
N ARG A 36 4.23 7.15 10.08
CA ARG A 36 4.88 6.73 8.84
C ARG A 36 6.27 7.34 8.77
N SER A 37 7.29 6.50 8.55
CA SER A 37 8.63 7.01 8.30
C SER A 37 8.76 7.48 6.85
N ILE A 38 9.66 8.44 6.59
CA ILE A 38 9.98 8.89 5.23
C ILE A 38 10.39 7.71 4.33
N PHE A 39 11.06 6.70 4.89
CA PHE A 39 11.43 5.49 4.14
C PHE A 39 10.21 4.69 3.72
N PHE A 40 9.25 4.49 4.63
CA PHE A 40 8.02 3.78 4.33
C PHE A 40 7.16 4.51 3.29
N GLU A 41 7.05 5.84 3.40
CA GLU A 41 6.32 6.67 2.43
C GLU A 41 6.92 6.57 1.03
N LYS A 42 8.24 6.58 0.89
CA LYS A 42 8.91 6.43 -0.41
C LYS A 42 8.67 5.08 -1.08
N LEU A 43 8.32 4.04 -0.32
CA LEU A 43 7.99 2.72 -0.85
C LEU A 43 6.55 2.63 -1.32
N CYS A 44 5.69 3.60 -1.00
CA CYS A 44 4.26 3.55 -1.26
C CYS A 44 3.84 4.61 -2.28
N GLU A 45 3.00 4.22 -3.22
CA GLU A 45 2.25 5.15 -4.07
C GLU A 45 1.16 5.86 -3.25
N ARG A 46 0.51 5.10 -2.35
CA ARG A 46 -0.51 5.62 -1.45
C ARG A 46 -0.59 4.80 -0.17
N ILE A 47 -0.85 5.47 0.95
CA ILE A 47 -1.08 4.87 2.25
C ILE A 47 -2.46 5.29 2.74
N PHE A 48 -3.22 4.33 3.24
CA PHE A 48 -4.59 4.48 3.75
C PHE A 48 -4.62 4.19 5.24
N ASP A 49 -5.50 4.88 5.96
CA ASP A 49 -5.70 4.65 7.39
C ASP A 49 -6.71 3.52 7.63
N THR A 50 -7.60 3.26 6.68
CA THR A 50 -8.61 2.20 6.79
C THR A 50 -8.62 1.28 5.58
N PHE A 51 -9.14 0.07 5.77
CA PHE A 51 -9.34 -0.87 4.67
C PHE A 51 -10.41 -0.36 3.69
N GLU A 52 -11.42 0.32 4.21
CA GLU A 52 -12.51 0.93 3.45
C GLU A 52 -12.00 1.99 2.47
N GLU A 53 -11.08 2.85 2.90
CA GLU A 53 -10.45 3.85 2.03
C GLU A 53 -9.68 3.21 0.86
N LEU A 54 -8.97 2.10 1.13
CA LEU A 54 -8.30 1.33 0.09
C LEU A 54 -9.31 0.77 -0.91
N VAL A 55 -10.38 0.13 -0.42
CA VAL A 55 -11.42 -0.46 -1.28
C VAL A 55 -12.08 0.61 -2.15
N ASP A 56 -12.45 1.75 -1.57
CA ASP A 56 -13.03 2.87 -2.30
C ASP A 56 -12.09 3.40 -3.39
N PHE A 57 -10.80 3.51 -3.07
CA PHE A 57 -9.79 3.91 -4.04
C PHE A 57 -9.67 2.90 -5.19
N LEU A 58 -9.58 1.60 -4.87
CA LEU A 58 -9.43 0.55 -5.87
C LEU A 58 -10.65 0.49 -6.79
N ASN A 59 -11.86 0.57 -6.24
CA ASN A 59 -13.09 0.62 -7.03
C ASN A 59 -13.11 1.84 -7.94
N LYS A 60 -12.80 3.05 -7.45
CA LYS A 60 -12.79 4.26 -8.28
C LYS A 60 -11.72 4.23 -9.37
N THR A 61 -10.55 3.66 -9.08
CA THR A 61 -9.38 3.71 -9.97
C THR A 61 -9.37 2.59 -10.99
N TYR A 62 -9.82 1.40 -10.59
CA TYR A 62 -9.71 0.17 -11.37
C TYR A 62 -11.07 -0.46 -11.69
N HIS A 63 -12.18 0.27 -11.52
CA HIS A 63 -13.44 -0.16 -12.11
C HIS A 63 -13.25 -0.34 -13.62
N THR A 64 -13.07 -1.59 -14.04
CA THR A 64 -13.36 -2.01 -15.39
C THR A 64 -14.86 -1.92 -15.53
N SER A 65 -15.32 -0.99 -16.37
CA SER A 65 -16.64 -1.11 -16.97
C SER A 65 -16.67 -2.48 -17.65
N GLU A 66 -17.34 -3.46 -17.05
CA GLU A 66 -17.72 -4.68 -17.78
C GLU A 66 -18.69 -4.21 -18.86
N GLY A 67 -18.15 -4.06 -20.08
CA GLY A 67 -18.91 -3.91 -21.32
C GLY A 67 -18.96 -5.23 -22.05
#